data_AF-A0A0B6YET8-F1
#
_entry.id   AF-A0A0B6YET8-F1
#
_cell.length_a   1.000
_cell.length_b   1.000
_cell.length_c   1.000
_cell.angle_alpha   90.00
_cell.angle_beta   90.00
_cell.angle_gamma   90.00
#
_symmetry.space_group_name_H-M   'P 1'
#
loop_
_entity.id
_entity.type
_entity.pdbx_description
1 polymer ?
#
loop_
_entity_poly.entity_id
_entity_poly.type
_entity_poly.pdbx_seq_one_letter_code
_entity_poly.pdbx_strand_id
1 'polypeptide(L)'
;STYIRQSHFIFKNSSIQDNGFYKCLAQSKAGKAEAQVELIVTKPPPGPVHKIQTIPLSPSRVSVSWLPPLNYAYNIAYYQIRYRKKAGGHHLVFNT
;
A
#
# COMPACT_ATOMS: atom_id res chain seq x y z
N SER A 1 -27.95 -10.01 -28.46
CA SER A 1 -27.59 -10.06 -27.03
C SER A 1 -26.11 -10.41 -26.93
N THR A 2 -25.28 -9.50 -26.45
CA THR A 2 -23.82 -9.70 -26.35
C THR A 2 -23.47 -10.19 -24.96
N TYR A 3 -23.13 -11.48 -24.82
CA TYR A 3 -22.68 -12.05 -23.56
C TYR A 3 -21.19 -11.75 -23.35
N ILE A 4 -20.86 -10.89 -22.40
CA ILE A 4 -19.48 -10.63 -21.98
C ILE A 4 -19.13 -11.67 -20.90
N ARG A 5 -18.16 -12.56 -21.18
CA ARG A 5 -17.58 -13.43 -20.14
C ARG A 5 -16.51 -12.66 -19.40
N GLN A 6 -16.65 -12.51 -18.08
CA GLN A 6 -15.64 -11.92 -17.22
C GLN A 6 -14.81 -13.02 -16.57
N SER A 7 -13.49 -12.88 -16.59
CA SER A 7 -12.55 -13.80 -15.96
C SER A 7 -11.52 -13.00 -15.17
N HIS A 8 -11.10 -13.55 -14.02
CA HIS A 8 -10.18 -12.89 -13.09
C HIS A 8 -9.04 -13.85 -12.76
N PHE A 9 -7.82 -13.32 -12.70
CA PHE A 9 -6.64 -14.03 -12.23
C PHE A 9 -6.09 -13.30 -11.00
N ILE A 10 -5.89 -14.02 -9.89
CA ILE A 10 -5.60 -13.43 -8.57
C ILE A 10 -4.35 -14.07 -7.98
N PHE A 11 -3.37 -13.25 -7.62
CA PHE A 11 -2.22 -13.64 -6.80
C PHE A 11 -2.61 -13.54 -5.32
N LYS A 12 -2.72 -14.67 -4.62
CA LYS A 12 -3.10 -14.67 -3.19
C LYS A 12 -1.94 -14.35 -2.25
N ASN A 13 -0.72 -14.74 -2.62
CA ASN A 13 0.48 -14.52 -1.82
C ASN A 13 1.63 -14.15 -2.76
N SER A 14 1.60 -12.91 -3.24
CA SER A 14 2.56 -12.41 -4.22
C SER A 14 3.95 -12.24 -3.60
N SER A 15 4.96 -12.68 -4.33
CA SER A 15 6.37 -12.50 -4.01
C SER A 15 7.07 -11.70 -5.11
N ILE A 16 8.30 -11.25 -4.85
CA ILE A 16 9.12 -10.54 -5.85
C ILE A 16 9.38 -11.41 -7.08
N GLN A 17 9.30 -12.75 -6.96
CA GLN A 17 9.47 -13.68 -8.07
C GLN A 17 8.29 -13.66 -9.05
N ASP A 18 7.14 -13.14 -8.63
CA ASP A 18 5.96 -12.96 -9.49
C ASP A 18 6.05 -11.70 -10.35
N ASN A 19 7.15 -10.94 -10.29
CA ASN A 19 7.32 -9.76 -11.12
C ASN A 19 7.45 -10.11 -12.60
N GLY A 20 6.81 -9.33 -13.46
CA GLY A 20 6.97 -9.45 -14.90
C GLY A 20 5.74 -9.03 -15.69
N PHE A 21 5.83 -9.24 -16.99
CA PHE A 21 4.73 -8.94 -17.90
C PHE A 21 3.77 -10.12 -17.99
N TYR A 22 2.50 -9.84 -17.68
CA TYR A 22 1.41 -10.79 -17.81
C TYR A 22 0.55 -10.40 -19.01
N LYS A 23 0.14 -11.42 -19.79
CA LYS A 23 -0.69 -11.24 -20.97
C LYS A 23 -2.01 -11.97 -20.81
N CYS A 24 -3.11 -11.24 -20.99
CA CYS A 24 -4.45 -11.81 -21.09
C CYS A 24 -4.74 -12.11 -22.56
N LEU A 25 -5.14 -13.35 -22.84
CA LEU A 25 -5.49 -13.82 -24.18
C LEU A 25 -6.99 -14.17 -24.21
N ALA A 26 -7.77 -13.42 -24.98
CA ALA A 26 -9.18 -13.71 -25.23
C ALA A 26 -9.33 -14.34 -26.61
N GLN A 27 -9.99 -15.51 -26.68
CA GLN A 27 -10.21 -16.21 -27.94
C GLN A 27 -11.68 -16.60 -28.11
N SER A 28 -12.21 -16.34 -29.31
CA SER A 28 -13.55 -16.77 -29.74
C SER A 28 -13.48 -17.30 -31.18
N LYS A 29 -14.61 -17.80 -31.71
CA LYS A 29 -14.70 -18.21 -33.13
C LYS A 29 -14.46 -17.06 -34.10
N ALA A 30 -14.71 -15.81 -33.68
CA ALA A 30 -14.56 -14.63 -34.53
C ALA A 30 -13.14 -14.05 -34.51
N GLY A 31 -12.27 -14.47 -33.59
CA GLY A 31 -10.90 -13.96 -33.51
C GLY A 31 -10.29 -14.02 -32.11
N LYS A 32 -9.15 -13.34 -31.99
CA LYS A 32 -8.34 -13.24 -30.77
C LYS A 32 -8.13 -11.76 -30.39
N ALA A 33 -8.03 -11.50 -29.10
CA ALA A 33 -7.63 -10.20 -28.56
C ALA A 33 -6.61 -10.41 -27.43
N GLU A 34 -5.68 -9.48 -27.28
CA GLU A 34 -4.63 -9.54 -26.27
C GLU A 34 -4.55 -8.22 -25.49
N ALA A 35 -4.23 -8.31 -24.21
CA ALA A 35 -3.89 -7.17 -23.36
C ALA A 35 -2.69 -7.55 -22.47
N GLN A 36 -1.78 -6.60 -22.22
CA GLN A 36 -0.57 -6.83 -21.43
C GLN A 36 -0.51 -5.85 -20.26
N VAL A 37 -0.01 -6.31 -19.12
CA VAL A 37 0.20 -5.53 -17.90
C VAL A 37 1.52 -5.93 -17.26
N GLU A 38 2.18 -5.00 -16.58
CA GLU A 38 3.36 -5.29 -15.76
C GLU A 38 2.93 -5.45 -14.29
N LEU A 39 3.30 -6.58 -13.69
CA LEU A 39 3.14 -6.80 -12.25
C LEU A 39 4.44 -6.41 -11.54
N ILE A 40 4.31 -5.45 -10.62
CA ILE A 40 5.40 -4.99 -9.75
C ILE A 40 4.98 -5.21 -8.29
N VAL A 41 5.56 -6.25 -7.69
CA VAL A 41 5.45 -6.62 -6.28
C VAL A 41 6.58 -5.93 -5.52
N THR A 42 6.21 -4.99 -4.66
CA THR A 42 7.14 -4.33 -3.74
C THR A 42 7.25 -5.11 -2.44
N LYS A 43 8.38 -4.97 -1.74
CA LYS A 43 8.52 -5.50 -0.37
C LYS A 43 7.45 -4.89 0.54
N PRO A 44 6.94 -5.63 1.55
CA PRO A 44 6.07 -5.05 2.57
C PRO A 44 6.76 -3.85 3.23
N PRO A 45 6.01 -2.80 3.61
CA PRO A 45 6.54 -1.68 4.38
C PRO A 45 7.23 -2.18 5.66
N PRO A 46 8.15 -1.41 6.26
CA PRO A 46 8.72 -1.78 7.55
C PRO A 46 7.58 -1.97 8.56
N GLY A 47 7.80 -2.80 9.58
CA GLY A 47 6.80 -3.02 10.63
C GLY A 47 6.36 -1.71 11.31
N PRO A 48 5.38 -1.76 12.24
CA PRO A 48 4.99 -0.56 12.97
C PRO A 48 6.16 -0.01 13.80
N VAL A 49 6.21 1.32 13.91
CA VAL A 49 7.10 2.01 14.86
C VAL A 49 6.76 1.60 16.30
N HIS A 50 7.71 1.74 17.21
CA HIS A 50 7.50 1.34 18.61
C HIS A 50 7.93 2.44 19.59
N LYS A 51 7.54 2.29 20.86
CA LYS A 51 7.76 3.30 21.93
C LYS A 51 7.30 4.71 21.52
N ILE A 52 6.08 4.82 20.99
CA ILE A 52 5.48 6.11 20.65
C ILE A 52 5.30 6.92 21.95
N GLN A 53 5.84 8.13 21.98
CA GLN A 53 5.68 9.09 23.07
C GLN A 53 5.07 10.38 22.54
N THR A 54 4.21 11.00 23.34
CA THR A 54 3.53 12.26 23.01
C THR A 54 3.67 13.25 24.15
N ILE A 55 4.21 14.43 23.87
CA ILE A 55 4.41 15.49 24.84
C ILE A 55 3.59 16.72 24.40
N PRO A 56 2.58 17.15 25.15
CA PRO A 56 1.84 18.37 24.82
C PRO A 56 2.77 19.59 24.99
N LEU A 57 2.89 20.40 23.94
CA LEU A 57 3.70 21.63 23.96
C LEU A 57 2.82 22.87 24.15
N SER A 58 1.58 22.85 23.66
CA SER A 58 0.59 23.92 23.79
C SER A 58 -0.81 23.40 23.41
N PRO A 59 -1.91 24.16 23.58
CA PRO A 59 -3.25 23.73 23.19
C PRO A 59 -3.40 23.30 21.72
N SER A 60 -2.50 23.74 20.84
CA SER A 60 -2.50 23.43 19.39
C SER A 60 -1.27 22.66 18.91
N ARG A 61 -0.33 22.29 19.80
CA ARG A 61 0.91 21.59 19.42
C ARG A 61 1.23 20.43 20.35
N VAL A 62 1.62 19.32 19.74
CA VAL A 62 2.11 18.13 20.42
C VAL A 62 3.42 17.72 19.76
N SER A 63 4.41 17.36 20.57
CA SER A 63 5.62 16.67 20.12
C SER A 63 5.35 15.18 20.11
N VAL A 64 5.70 14.51 19.01
CA VAL A 64 5.55 13.06 18.87
C VAL A 64 6.92 12.48 18.54
N SER A 65 7.33 11.46 19.29
CA SER A 65 8.58 10.73 19.05
C SER A 65 8.33 9.22 19.09
N TRP A 66 9.16 8.46 18.41
CA TRP A 66 9.07 7.01 18.33
C TRP A 66 10.45 6.42 18.04
N LEU A 67 10.60 5.12 18.25
CA LEU A 67 11.73 4.35 17.76
C LEU A 67 11.37 3.67 16.42
N PRO A 68 12.36 3.47 15.52
CA PRO A 68 12.19 2.73 14.28
C PRO A 68 11.58 1.35 14.51
N PRO A 69 10.94 0.71 13.52
CA PRO A 69 10.40 -0.64 13.67
C PRO A 69 11.46 -1.64 14.16
N LEU A 70 11.06 -2.69 14.88
CA LEU A 70 12.02 -3.71 15.35
C LEU A 70 12.61 -4.52 14.19
N ASN A 71 11.80 -4.72 13.14
CA ASN A 71 12.18 -5.44 11.93
C ASN A 71 12.07 -4.49 10.74
N TYR A 72 13.18 -3.87 10.36
CA TYR A 72 13.31 -3.12 9.11
C TYR A 72 14.44 -3.76 8.29
N ALA A 73 14.08 -4.42 7.20
CA ALA A 73 15.05 -5.11 6.34
C ALA A 73 15.78 -4.14 5.37
N TYR A 74 15.50 -2.83 5.45
CA TYR A 74 15.95 -1.82 4.50
C TYR A 74 15.85 -0.40 5.08
N ASN A 75 16.45 0.56 4.37
CA ASN A 75 16.45 1.98 4.75
C ASN A 75 15.02 2.56 4.81
N ILE A 76 14.67 3.20 5.92
CA ILE A 76 13.38 3.87 6.08
C ILE A 76 13.41 5.16 5.27
N ALA A 77 12.54 5.26 4.26
CA ALA A 77 12.49 6.42 3.37
C ALA A 77 11.82 7.65 4.02
N TYR A 78 10.71 7.43 4.74
CA TYR A 78 9.96 8.49 5.42
C TYR A 78 9.08 7.90 6.52
N TYR A 79 8.55 8.76 7.39
CA TYR A 79 7.50 8.40 8.33
C TYR A 79 6.21 9.17 8.02
N GLN A 80 5.07 8.51 8.25
CA GLN A 80 3.76 9.12 8.06
C GLN A 80 3.00 9.16 9.38
N ILE A 81 2.73 10.37 9.86
CA ILE A 81 2.00 10.61 11.10
C ILE A 81 0.52 10.83 10.75
N ARG A 82 -0.35 10.04 11.37
CA ARG A 82 -1.81 10.17 11.24
C ARG A 82 -2.42 10.48 12.60
N TYR A 83 -3.22 11.53 12.70
CA TYR A 83 -3.96 11.83 13.92
C TYR A 83 -5.41 12.20 13.65
N ARG A 84 -6.23 12.10 14.70
CA ARG A 84 -7.64 12.51 14.72
C ARG A 84 -7.94 13.26 16.00
N LYS A 85 -8.68 14.37 15.93
CA LYS A 85 -9.19 15.05 17.12
C LYS A 85 -10.36 14.23 17.70
N LYS A 86 -10.41 14.09 19.02
CA LYS A 86 -11.47 13.34 19.72
C LYS A 86 -12.87 13.94 19.48
N ALA A 87 -12.96 15.26 19.28
CA ALA A 87 -14.17 15.96 18.88
C ALA A 87 -14.17 16.20 17.36
N GLY A 88 -14.80 15.31 16.58
CA GLY A 88 -15.31 15.53 15.22
C GLY A 88 -14.40 16.09 14.12
N GLY A 89 -13.09 16.27 14.36
CA GLY A 89 -12.19 16.93 13.41
C GLY A 89 -11.72 16.01 12.29
N HIS A 90 -11.54 16.58 11.10
CA HIS A 90 -11.02 15.93 9.90
C HIS A 90 -9.73 15.13 10.15
N HIS A 91 -9.56 14.03 9.40
CA HIS A 91 -8.34 13.24 9.37
C HIS A 91 -7.18 14.06 8.79
N LEU A 92 -6.08 14.21 9.52
CA LEU A 92 -4.91 14.96 9.07
C LEU A 92 -3.70 14.00 9.01
N VAL A 93 -2.97 14.09 7.91
CA VAL A 93 -1.80 13.26 7.60
C VAL A 93 -0.61 14.17 7.35
N PHE A 94 0.51 13.91 8.02
CA PHE A 94 1.77 14.62 7.84
C PHE A 94 2.86 13.63 7.43
N ASN A 95 3.68 14.02 6.44
CA ASN A 95 4.85 13.27 6.00
C ASN A 95 6.09 13.97 6.55
N THR A 96 7.03 13.19 7.10
CA THR A 96 8.31 13.68 7.61
C THR A 96 9.46 12.82 7.14
#